data_AF-K0SN05-F1
#
_entry.id   AF-K0SN05-F1
#
_cell.length_a   1.000
_cell.length_b   1.000
_cell.length_c   1.000
_cell.angle_alpha   90.00
_cell.angle_beta   90.00
_cell.angle_gamma   90.00
#
_symmetry.space_group_name_H-M   'P 1'
#
loop_
_entity.id
_entity.type
_entity.pdbx_description
1 polymer ?
#
loop_
_entity_poly.entity_id
_entity_poly.type
_entity_poly.pdbx_seq_one_letter_code
_entity_poly.pdbx_strand_id
1 'polypeptide(L)'
;MKCGRIISTTLVLCCLVPTSTSFSSLNQASGSPRQRAPSRRSASKSLRLRLFSESLTDDTKTETEQVTRKPRNPVVSLHRVPEFEVGFLSSGFGLVGESAKETPLPPPFPYAIDLLPPSNERRISQPSRLVIRHLEDDDIKGILPEVVREFGALVDKSKLETEADELMVRVENFLFSLTVLIGLTQRVVRREKGYDRKNRAKPDHNVVCLVEQTQADQADQDGKAIYKDQIVGIAELSWQPPIPTANAPPFVLPFVAKEFISRFGPGRDAASPQVPVAYASNVLVWKNKRGRQYSKVLMGALEGIGRLWGCDDIRLHVDANEFSGRVARSLYWSLGYKGVPDSGQDSSGSFEWLNASMSNEGLYLVDGVPLLYLRKKLKD
;
A
#
# COMPACT_ATOMS: atom_id res chain seq x y z
N MET A 1 39.87 5.91 9.48
CA MET A 1 39.22 4.67 8.99
C MET A 1 38.40 5.03 7.76
N LYS A 2 38.83 4.58 6.57
CA LYS A 2 38.20 4.89 5.28
C LYS A 2 37.18 3.79 4.98
N CYS A 3 35.89 4.13 4.99
CA CYS A 3 34.81 3.21 4.62
C CYS A 3 34.55 3.36 3.11
N GLY A 4 34.82 2.30 2.36
CA GLY A 4 34.65 2.24 0.91
C GLY A 4 33.18 2.31 0.51
N ARG A 5 32.81 3.37 -0.21
CA ARG A 5 31.56 3.46 -0.97
C ARG A 5 31.83 3.08 -2.41
N ILE A 6 31.74 1.80 -2.73
CA ILE A 6 31.56 1.30 -4.10
C ILE A 6 30.60 0.12 -4.03
N ILE A 7 29.30 0.39 -3.97
CA ILE A 7 28.29 -0.54 -4.49
C ILE A 7 27.74 0.16 -5.73
N SER A 8 28.35 -0.26 -6.84
CA SER A 8 28.26 0.27 -8.18
C SER A 8 26.86 0.10 -8.77
N THR A 9 26.31 1.22 -9.23
CA THR A 9 25.43 1.56 -10.36
C THR A 9 24.97 0.46 -11.36
N THR A 10 25.57 -0.73 -11.38
CA THR A 10 25.34 -1.79 -12.36
C THR A 10 23.99 -2.51 -12.18
N LEU A 11 23.42 -2.54 -10.96
CA LEU A 11 22.14 -3.21 -10.72
C LEU A 11 20.92 -2.42 -11.21
N VAL A 12 21.06 -1.10 -11.39
CA VAL A 12 19.94 -0.22 -11.79
C VAL A 12 19.62 -0.35 -13.29
N LEU A 13 20.60 -0.78 -14.10
CA LEU A 13 20.41 -0.88 -15.56
C LEU A 13 19.70 -2.18 -16.00
N CYS A 14 19.74 -3.25 -15.20
CA CYS A 14 19.10 -4.52 -15.55
C CYS A 14 17.58 -4.57 -15.28
N CYS A 15 17.03 -3.62 -14.52
CA CYS A 15 15.60 -3.59 -14.16
C CYS A 15 14.77 -2.57 -14.97
N LEU A 16 15.36 -1.90 -15.96
CA LEU A 16 14.69 -0.87 -16.78
C LEU A 16 14.40 -1.32 -18.23
N VAL A 17 14.58 -2.60 -18.56
CA VAL A 17 14.07 -3.13 -19.83
C VAL A 17 12.60 -3.51 -19.64
N PRO A 18 11.65 -2.87 -20.35
CA PRO A 18 10.27 -3.34 -20.36
C PRO A 18 10.24 -4.72 -21.02
N THR A 19 9.94 -5.75 -20.26
CA THR A 19 9.62 -7.09 -20.81
C THR A 19 8.21 -7.07 -21.39
N SER A 20 8.04 -6.41 -22.53
CA SER A 20 6.85 -6.57 -23.39
C SER A 20 7.06 -5.95 -24.78
N THR A 21 7.98 -6.52 -25.57
CA THR A 21 7.91 -6.42 -27.03
C THR A 21 7.80 -7.82 -27.61
N SER A 22 6.56 -8.25 -27.84
CA SER A 22 6.26 -9.38 -28.71
C SER A 22 6.66 -9.02 -30.13
N PHE A 23 7.81 -9.51 -30.59
CA PHE A 23 8.21 -9.44 -31.99
C PHE A 23 7.22 -10.26 -32.83
N SER A 24 6.40 -9.57 -33.63
CA SER A 24 5.59 -10.19 -34.67
C SER A 24 6.46 -10.30 -35.92
N SER A 25 6.95 -11.50 -36.24
CA SER A 25 7.67 -11.73 -37.49
C SER A 25 6.70 -11.71 -38.67
N LEU A 26 6.87 -10.70 -39.53
CA LEU A 26 6.44 -10.72 -40.92
C LEU A 26 7.13 -11.90 -41.64
N ASN A 27 6.37 -12.79 -42.28
CA ASN A 27 6.81 -13.42 -43.52
C ASN A 27 5.62 -13.92 -44.35
N GLN A 28 5.68 -13.58 -45.64
CA GLN A 28 4.68 -13.81 -46.67
C GLN A 28 4.69 -15.27 -47.19
N ALA A 29 3.48 -15.70 -47.55
CA ALA A 29 3.07 -16.55 -48.68
C ALA A 29 4.00 -17.64 -49.25
N SER A 30 3.54 -18.89 -49.23
CA SER A 30 3.16 -19.66 -50.44
C SER A 30 2.71 -21.10 -50.09
N GLY A 31 1.72 -21.63 -50.84
CA GLY A 31 1.67 -23.07 -51.20
C GLY A 31 0.81 -24.06 -50.39
N SER A 32 -0.46 -24.23 -50.83
CA SER A 32 -1.30 -25.47 -50.98
C SER A 32 -1.46 -26.54 -49.85
N PRO A 33 -2.59 -27.28 -49.84
CA PRO A 33 -3.06 -28.02 -48.67
C PRO A 33 -2.63 -29.49 -48.66
N ARG A 34 -2.10 -29.98 -47.52
CA ARG A 34 -2.04 -31.42 -47.23
C ARG A 34 -2.32 -31.75 -45.77
N GLN A 35 -3.36 -32.56 -45.64
CA GLN A 35 -3.80 -33.50 -44.61
C GLN A 35 -3.11 -33.54 -43.23
N ARG A 36 -4.02 -33.53 -42.24
CA ARG A 36 -3.89 -33.67 -40.79
C ARG A 36 -3.10 -34.92 -40.33
N ALA A 37 -2.31 -34.73 -39.28
CA ALA A 37 -2.11 -35.68 -38.19
C ALA A 37 -1.95 -34.91 -36.85
N PRO A 38 -2.33 -35.47 -35.69
CA PRO A 38 -2.50 -34.70 -34.47
C PRO A 38 -1.16 -34.42 -33.77
N SER A 39 -0.86 -33.14 -33.60
CA SER A 39 0.26 -32.63 -32.81
C SER A 39 -0.02 -32.80 -31.31
N ARG A 40 0.87 -33.53 -30.62
CA ARG A 40 0.98 -33.58 -29.17
C ARG A 40 1.25 -32.17 -28.64
N ARG A 41 0.25 -31.59 -27.96
CA ARG A 41 0.43 -30.36 -27.17
C ARG A 41 1.34 -30.64 -25.98
N SER A 42 2.58 -30.20 -26.08
CA SER A 42 3.43 -29.95 -24.91
C SER A 42 2.87 -28.73 -24.18
N ALA A 43 2.23 -28.96 -23.04
CA ALA A 43 1.77 -27.91 -22.15
C ALA A 43 2.99 -27.30 -21.45
N SER A 44 3.56 -26.25 -22.05
CA SER A 44 4.47 -25.35 -21.34
C SER A 44 3.66 -24.62 -20.26
N LYS A 45 3.66 -25.16 -19.03
CA LYS A 45 3.14 -24.50 -17.84
C LYS A 45 4.02 -23.28 -17.57
N SER A 46 3.60 -22.12 -18.09
CA SER A 46 4.12 -20.83 -17.66
C SER A 46 3.84 -20.70 -16.16
N LEU A 47 4.91 -20.62 -15.35
CA LEU A 47 4.87 -20.27 -13.94
C LEU A 47 4.38 -18.82 -13.80
N ARG A 48 3.06 -18.62 -13.92
CA ARG A 48 2.42 -17.38 -13.49
C ARG A 48 2.41 -17.40 -11.97
N LEU A 49 3.02 -16.38 -11.37
CA LEU A 49 2.88 -16.02 -9.96
C LEU A 49 1.38 -16.07 -9.58
N ARG A 50 0.97 -17.13 -8.87
CA ARG A 50 -0.40 -17.26 -8.32
C ARG A 50 -0.49 -16.40 -7.06
N LEU A 51 -0.50 -15.09 -7.28
CA LEU A 51 -0.78 -14.12 -6.24
C LEU A 51 -2.31 -13.96 -6.18
N PHE A 52 -2.92 -14.37 -5.05
CA PHE A 52 -4.30 -14.04 -4.65
C PHE A 52 -5.50 -14.74 -5.34
N SER A 53 -5.64 -16.08 -5.27
CA SER A 53 -6.94 -16.67 -5.68
C SER A 53 -7.59 -17.73 -4.79
N GLU A 54 -6.99 -18.31 -3.73
CA GLU A 54 -7.61 -19.53 -3.14
C GLU A 54 -7.40 -19.78 -1.62
N SER A 55 -7.28 -18.77 -0.75
CA SER A 55 -7.01 -19.03 0.69
C SER A 55 -7.97 -18.36 1.70
N LEU A 56 -9.15 -17.89 1.28
CA LEU A 56 -10.15 -17.30 2.20
C LEU A 56 -11.52 -18.00 2.16
N THR A 57 -11.54 -19.31 1.93
CA THR A 57 -12.70 -20.14 2.29
C THR A 57 -12.42 -20.76 3.65
N ASP A 58 -12.79 -20.03 4.71
CA ASP A 58 -12.99 -20.59 6.03
C ASP A 58 -14.22 -21.51 5.97
N ASP A 59 -14.11 -22.71 6.56
CA ASP A 59 -15.14 -23.74 6.63
C ASP A 59 -16.36 -23.24 7.42
N THR A 60 -17.25 -22.48 6.77
CA THR A 60 -18.61 -22.30 7.29
C THR A 60 -19.41 -23.56 6.95
N LYS A 61 -19.31 -24.56 7.84
CA LYS A 61 -20.35 -25.58 7.97
C LYS A 61 -21.68 -24.87 8.23
N THR A 62 -22.61 -25.02 7.31
CA THR A 62 -23.96 -24.51 7.34
C THR A 62 -24.78 -25.30 8.38
N GLU A 63 -24.66 -24.93 9.66
CA GLU A 63 -25.67 -25.29 10.66
C GLU A 63 -26.78 -24.25 10.65
N THR A 64 -27.91 -24.65 10.08
CA THR A 64 -29.17 -23.91 10.05
C THR A 64 -29.81 -23.94 11.44
N GLU A 65 -29.21 -23.29 12.43
CA GLU A 65 -29.90 -22.98 13.70
C GLU A 65 -30.40 -21.54 13.65
N GLN A 66 -31.74 -21.38 13.71
CA GLN A 66 -32.41 -20.11 13.97
C GLN A 66 -32.12 -19.66 15.41
N VAL A 67 -30.92 -19.15 15.65
CA VAL A 67 -30.57 -18.49 16.91
C VAL A 67 -31.12 -17.07 16.86
N THR A 68 -32.19 -16.82 17.59
CA THR A 68 -32.65 -15.48 18.00
C THR A 68 -31.49 -14.77 18.73
N ARG A 69 -30.66 -14.04 17.98
CA ARG A 69 -29.53 -13.29 18.52
C ARG A 69 -30.07 -12.13 19.37
N LYS A 70 -29.96 -12.27 20.70
CA LYS A 70 -30.10 -11.15 21.64
C LYS A 70 -29.23 -9.98 21.15
N PRO A 71 -29.73 -8.73 21.20
CA PRO A 71 -28.94 -7.56 20.83
C PRO A 71 -27.68 -7.54 21.70
N ARG A 72 -26.52 -7.76 21.09
CA ARG A 72 -25.24 -7.56 21.77
C ARG A 72 -25.15 -6.07 22.08
N ASN A 73 -25.06 -5.73 23.36
CA ASN A 73 -24.70 -4.38 23.77
C ASN A 73 -23.45 -3.96 23.00
N PRO A 74 -23.45 -2.78 22.35
CA PRO A 74 -22.30 -2.32 21.60
C PRO A 74 -21.12 -2.30 22.58
N VAL A 75 -20.13 -3.15 22.33
CA VAL A 75 -18.86 -3.09 23.06
C VAL A 75 -18.25 -1.76 22.66
N VAL A 76 -18.42 -0.76 23.52
CA VAL A 76 -17.79 0.54 23.35
C VAL A 76 -16.29 0.28 23.33
N SER A 77 -15.68 0.42 22.14
CA SER A 77 -14.24 0.29 22.00
C SER A 77 -13.61 1.39 22.84
N LEU A 78 -13.02 1.01 23.96
CA LEU A 78 -12.33 1.89 24.92
C LEU A 78 -11.17 2.68 24.27
N HIS A 79 -10.83 2.41 23.00
CA HIS A 79 -9.66 2.93 22.31
C HIS A 79 -10.09 3.63 21.02
N ARG A 80 -11.11 4.50 21.11
CA ARG A 80 -11.55 5.27 19.95
C ARG A 80 -10.71 6.55 19.88
N VAL A 81 -10.01 6.71 18.76
CA VAL A 81 -9.33 7.96 18.43
C VAL A 81 -10.39 9.05 18.24
N PRO A 82 -10.25 10.23 18.87
CA PRO A 82 -11.21 11.30 18.69
C PRO A 82 -11.35 11.67 17.21
N GLU A 83 -12.57 11.85 16.70
CA GLU A 83 -12.79 12.15 15.27
C GLU A 83 -12.13 13.48 14.85
N PHE A 84 -12.02 14.45 15.78
CA PHE A 84 -11.34 15.71 15.51
C PHE A 84 -9.84 15.54 15.21
N GLU A 85 -9.19 14.53 15.79
CA GLU A 85 -7.78 14.20 15.50
C GLU A 85 -7.63 13.72 14.06
N VAL A 86 -8.52 12.86 13.59
CA VAL A 86 -8.52 12.39 12.20
C VAL A 86 -8.77 13.57 11.23
N GLY A 87 -9.66 14.49 11.59
CA GLY A 87 -9.87 15.75 10.86
C GLY A 87 -8.63 16.65 10.85
N PHE A 88 -7.95 16.80 11.98
CA PHE A 88 -6.71 17.57 12.09
C PHE A 88 -5.57 16.98 11.24
N LEU A 89 -5.39 15.66 11.28
CA LEU A 89 -4.41 14.97 10.44
C LEU A 89 -4.72 15.16 8.95
N SER A 90 -5.96 14.84 8.55
CA SER A 90 -6.38 14.89 7.15
C SER A 90 -6.40 16.30 6.56
N SER A 91 -6.48 17.35 7.40
CA SER A 91 -6.38 18.75 6.99
C SER A 91 -4.94 19.27 6.90
N GLY A 92 -3.93 18.40 7.04
CA GLY A 92 -2.52 18.78 6.92
C GLY A 92 -1.93 19.32 8.22
N PHE A 93 -2.33 18.73 9.36
CA PHE A 93 -1.75 19.00 10.67
C PHE A 93 -1.86 20.47 11.11
N GLY A 94 -2.91 21.17 10.67
CA GLY A 94 -3.09 22.60 10.95
C GLY A 94 -2.11 23.54 10.25
N LEU A 95 -1.28 23.03 9.33
CA LEU A 95 -0.24 23.80 8.63
C LEU A 95 -0.69 24.32 7.26
N VAL A 96 -1.94 24.06 6.86
CA VAL A 96 -2.48 24.49 5.56
C VAL A 96 -3.00 25.93 5.69
N GLY A 97 -2.12 26.89 5.41
CA GLY A 97 -2.40 28.32 5.32
C GLY A 97 -1.56 29.00 4.24
N GLU A 98 -1.62 30.32 4.11
CA GLU A 98 -0.92 31.07 3.04
C GLU A 98 0.60 30.81 2.99
N SER A 99 1.20 30.47 4.14
CA SER A 99 2.60 30.04 4.28
C SER A 99 2.97 28.81 3.44
N ALA A 100 2.02 27.90 3.17
CA ALA A 100 2.28 26.67 2.42
C ALA A 100 2.50 26.92 0.90
N LYS A 101 2.16 28.11 0.39
CA LYS A 101 2.32 28.42 -1.04
C LYS A 101 3.80 28.50 -1.45
N GLU A 102 4.69 28.90 -0.55
CA GLU A 102 6.07 29.22 -0.93
C GLU A 102 7.08 28.11 -0.66
N THR A 103 6.82 27.16 0.25
CA THR A 103 7.72 26.01 0.49
C THR A 103 6.95 24.81 1.06
N PRO A 104 7.14 23.59 0.53
CA PRO A 104 6.59 22.39 1.14
C PRO A 104 7.17 22.26 2.54
N LEU A 105 6.29 22.26 3.55
CA LEU A 105 6.69 22.08 4.93
C LEU A 105 6.87 20.58 5.20
N PRO A 106 7.91 20.17 5.94
CA PRO A 106 7.98 18.80 6.42
C PRO A 106 6.76 18.51 7.30
N PRO A 107 6.23 17.28 7.29
CA PRO A 107 5.20 16.91 8.24
C PRO A 107 5.74 17.08 9.67
N PRO A 108 4.92 17.56 10.63
CA PRO A 108 5.34 17.83 12.00
C PRO A 108 5.44 16.51 12.79
N PHE A 109 6.35 15.63 12.36
CA PHE A 109 6.58 14.35 13.00
C PHE A 109 7.75 14.41 14.00
N PRO A 110 7.65 13.68 15.12
CA PRO A 110 6.53 12.83 15.54
C PRO A 110 5.28 13.61 15.97
N TYR A 111 4.08 13.09 15.67
CA TYR A 111 2.79 13.63 16.12
C TYR A 111 2.13 12.68 17.12
N ALA A 112 1.78 13.17 18.31
CA ALA A 112 1.19 12.37 19.37
C ALA A 112 -0.32 12.63 19.50
N ILE A 113 -1.08 11.56 19.73
CA ILE A 113 -2.50 11.59 20.03
C ILE A 113 -2.69 10.92 21.39
N ASP A 114 -3.09 11.70 22.39
CA ASP A 114 -3.42 11.15 23.70
C ASP A 114 -4.75 10.40 23.61
N LEU A 115 -4.73 9.14 24.06
CA LEU A 115 -5.92 8.32 24.15
C LEU A 115 -6.62 8.65 25.47
N LEU A 116 -7.95 8.74 25.44
CA LEU A 116 -8.72 8.97 26.67
C LEU A 116 -8.38 7.90 27.70
N PRO A 117 -8.07 8.28 28.95
CA PRO A 117 -7.76 7.31 29.99
C PRO A 117 -8.95 6.37 30.16
N PRO A 118 -8.72 5.06 30.34
CA PRO A 118 -9.81 4.14 30.63
C PRO A 118 -10.53 4.61 31.89
N SER A 119 -11.85 4.63 31.87
CA SER A 119 -12.69 5.12 32.98
C SER A 119 -12.55 4.34 34.30
N ASN A 120 -11.77 3.25 34.30
CA ASN A 120 -11.55 2.39 35.45
C ASN A 120 -10.03 2.26 35.73
N GLU A 121 -9.62 2.65 36.93
CA GLU A 121 -8.24 2.81 37.45
C GLU A 121 -7.31 1.56 37.41
N ARG A 122 -7.66 0.47 36.71
CA ARG A 122 -6.99 -0.84 36.89
C ARG A 122 -6.36 -1.48 35.66
N ARG A 123 -5.93 -0.74 34.64
CA ARG A 123 -5.20 -1.36 33.51
C ARG A 123 -3.96 -0.60 33.08
N ILE A 124 -2.86 -0.86 33.78
CA ILE A 124 -1.51 -0.38 33.45
C ILE A 124 -1.01 -0.91 32.08
N SER A 125 -1.68 -1.90 31.48
CA SER A 125 -1.27 -2.49 30.20
C SER A 125 -1.91 -1.87 28.95
N GLN A 126 -2.73 -0.83 29.07
CA GLN A 126 -3.38 -0.20 27.92
C GLN A 126 -2.53 0.92 27.30
N PRO A 127 -2.52 1.06 25.96
CA PRO A 127 -1.84 2.17 25.33
C PRO A 127 -2.52 3.48 25.77
N SER A 128 -1.72 4.42 26.27
CA SER A 128 -2.19 5.74 26.68
C SER A 128 -2.04 6.77 25.57
N ARG A 129 -1.24 6.46 24.54
CA ARG A 129 -0.95 7.39 23.45
C ARG A 129 -0.69 6.65 22.15
N LEU A 130 -1.07 7.27 21.03
CA LEU A 130 -0.62 6.91 19.70
C LEU A 130 0.41 7.93 19.21
N VAL A 131 1.46 7.47 18.56
CA VAL A 131 2.45 8.33 17.90
C VAL A 131 2.51 8.00 16.42
N ILE A 132 2.38 9.02 15.60
CA ILE A 132 2.55 8.97 14.16
C ILE A 132 3.93 9.54 13.87
N ARG A 133 4.81 8.75 13.25
CA ARG A 133 6.17 9.18 12.91
C ARG A 133 6.66 8.54 11.62
N HIS A 134 7.77 9.03 11.10
CA HIS A 134 8.44 8.35 10.00
C HIS A 134 8.99 6.99 10.43
N LEU A 135 9.08 6.08 9.47
CA LEU A 135 9.86 4.85 9.60
C LEU A 135 11.34 5.20 9.73
N GLU A 136 11.97 4.68 10.77
CA GLU A 136 13.41 4.78 11.04
C GLU A 136 14.11 3.47 10.69
N ASP A 137 15.44 3.51 10.52
CA ASP A 137 16.23 2.33 10.15
C ASP A 137 16.11 1.20 11.18
N ASP A 138 16.05 1.52 12.47
CA ASP A 138 15.90 0.55 13.56
C ASP A 138 14.55 -0.16 13.55
N ASP A 139 13.51 0.45 12.97
CA ASP A 139 12.18 -0.14 12.87
C ASP A 139 12.10 -1.24 11.81
N ILE A 140 12.93 -1.16 10.76
CA ILE A 140 12.84 -2.04 9.58
C ILE A 140 12.88 -3.50 10.00
N LYS A 141 13.79 -3.85 10.92
CA LYS A 141 13.92 -5.22 11.45
C LYS A 141 12.66 -5.70 12.15
N GLY A 142 11.98 -4.80 12.88
CA GLY A 142 10.75 -5.11 13.61
C GLY A 142 9.52 -5.26 12.71
N ILE A 143 9.43 -4.48 11.63
CA ILE A 143 8.26 -4.50 10.74
C ILE A 143 8.38 -5.50 9.59
N LEU A 144 9.59 -5.87 9.17
CA LEU A 144 9.81 -6.72 8.00
C LEU A 144 9.04 -8.05 8.07
N PRO A 145 9.02 -8.79 9.21
CA PRO A 145 8.24 -10.03 9.30
C PRO A 145 6.75 -9.82 9.07
N GLU A 146 6.18 -8.72 9.59
CA GLU A 146 4.77 -8.38 9.43
C GLU A 146 4.45 -7.97 7.98
N VAL A 147 5.33 -7.20 7.33
CA VAL A 147 5.17 -6.83 5.91
C VAL A 147 5.27 -8.06 5.02
N VAL A 148 6.25 -8.93 5.24
CA VAL A 148 6.42 -10.17 4.47
C VAL A 148 5.24 -11.12 4.68
N ARG A 149 4.70 -11.20 5.91
CA ARG A 149 3.53 -12.04 6.17
C ARG A 149 2.27 -11.58 5.41
N GLU A 150 2.11 -10.27 5.23
CA GLU A 150 0.87 -9.71 4.66
C GLU A 150 0.95 -9.55 3.13
N PHE A 151 2.13 -9.28 2.58
CA PHE A 151 2.33 -9.12 1.14
C PHE A 151 3.03 -10.30 0.46
N GLY A 152 3.69 -11.15 1.23
CA GLY A 152 4.35 -12.34 0.70
C GLY A 152 3.31 -13.36 0.23
N ALA A 153 3.68 -14.11 -0.80
CA ALA A 153 2.97 -15.33 -1.16
C ALA A 153 3.21 -16.37 -0.06
N LEU A 154 2.43 -16.31 1.02
CA LEU A 154 2.33 -17.46 1.92
C LEU A 154 1.56 -18.53 1.15
N VAL A 155 2.30 -19.25 0.30
CA VAL A 155 1.80 -20.45 -0.37
C VAL A 155 1.36 -21.38 0.75
N ASP A 156 0.11 -21.81 0.68
CA ASP A 156 -0.44 -22.78 1.61
C ASP A 156 0.43 -24.04 1.54
N LYS A 157 1.08 -24.37 2.65
CA LYS A 157 1.98 -25.53 2.75
C LYS A 157 1.26 -26.83 2.38
N SER A 158 -0.06 -26.88 2.56
CA SER A 158 -0.88 -28.04 2.17
C SER A 158 -0.88 -28.30 0.65
N LYS A 159 -0.54 -27.29 -0.16
CA LYS A 159 -0.50 -27.37 -1.63
C LYS A 159 0.90 -27.68 -2.20
N LEU A 160 1.91 -27.89 -1.34
CA LEU A 160 3.26 -28.23 -1.77
C LEU A 160 3.38 -29.75 -1.91
N GLU A 161 3.50 -30.23 -3.14
CA GLU A 161 3.55 -31.67 -3.44
C GLU A 161 4.98 -32.24 -3.34
N THR A 162 6.01 -31.41 -3.56
CA THR A 162 7.41 -31.85 -3.64
C THR A 162 8.37 -31.00 -2.79
N GLU A 163 9.50 -31.59 -2.39
CA GLU A 163 10.59 -30.85 -1.72
C GLU A 163 11.14 -29.72 -2.59
N ALA A 164 11.12 -29.91 -3.93
CA ALA A 164 11.52 -28.88 -4.88
C ALA A 164 10.59 -27.67 -4.82
N ASP A 165 9.28 -27.88 -4.68
CA ASP A 165 8.30 -26.80 -4.52
C ASP A 165 8.54 -26.04 -3.21
N GLU A 166 8.85 -26.75 -2.13
CA GLU A 166 9.18 -26.11 -0.85
C GLU A 166 10.44 -25.24 -0.94
N LEU A 167 11.50 -25.75 -1.58
CA LEU A 167 12.72 -24.98 -1.79
C LEU A 167 12.47 -23.73 -2.64
N MET A 168 11.69 -23.86 -3.72
CA MET A 168 11.31 -22.74 -4.58
C MET A 168 10.54 -21.67 -3.80
N VAL A 169 9.55 -22.06 -2.99
CA VAL A 169 8.80 -21.13 -2.14
C VAL A 169 9.71 -20.44 -1.12
N ARG A 170 10.70 -21.14 -0.55
CA ARG A 170 11.69 -20.52 0.35
C ARG A 170 12.55 -19.50 -0.37
N VAL A 171 13.02 -19.80 -1.59
CA VAL A 171 13.82 -18.87 -2.41
C VAL A 171 12.98 -17.65 -2.81
N GLU A 172 11.73 -17.84 -3.25
CA GLU A 172 10.82 -16.75 -3.59
C GLU A 172 10.56 -15.84 -2.39
N ASN A 173 10.25 -16.41 -1.22
CA ASN A 173 10.05 -15.64 0.01
C ASN A 173 11.32 -14.89 0.43
N PHE A 174 12.50 -15.49 0.25
CA PHE A 174 13.77 -14.82 0.51
C PHE A 174 13.98 -13.63 -0.43
N LEU A 175 13.80 -13.81 -1.75
CA LEU A 175 13.94 -12.74 -2.73
C LEU A 175 12.92 -11.63 -2.53
N PHE A 176 11.69 -11.97 -2.18
CA PHE A 176 10.66 -11.01 -1.83
C PHE A 176 11.05 -10.21 -0.58
N SER A 177 11.47 -10.89 0.49
CA SER A 177 11.93 -10.25 1.72
C SER A 177 13.11 -9.31 1.49
N LEU A 178 14.08 -9.73 0.66
CA LEU A 178 15.22 -8.91 0.26
C LEU A 178 14.77 -7.66 -0.52
N THR A 179 13.80 -7.82 -1.42
CA THR A 179 13.24 -6.70 -2.20
C THR A 179 12.54 -5.69 -1.29
N VAL A 180 11.72 -6.17 -0.34
CA VAL A 180 11.06 -5.32 0.67
C VAL A 180 12.11 -4.60 1.53
N LEU A 181 13.13 -5.32 2.01
CA LEU A 181 14.22 -4.74 2.81
C LEU A 181 14.92 -3.59 2.06
N ILE A 182 15.37 -3.84 0.83
CA ILE A 182 16.01 -2.82 -0.01
C ILE A 182 15.07 -1.63 -0.24
N GLY A 183 13.80 -1.90 -0.54
CA GLY A 183 12.78 -0.88 -0.74
C GLY A 183 12.58 0.02 0.48
N LEU A 184 12.45 -0.57 1.67
CA LEU A 184 12.25 0.18 2.92
C LEU A 184 13.49 1.02 3.25
N THR A 185 14.69 0.46 3.16
CA THR A 185 15.94 1.20 3.39
C THR A 185 16.10 2.37 2.40
N GLN A 186 15.77 2.19 1.11
CA GLN A 186 15.80 3.29 0.14
C GLN A 186 14.89 4.46 0.55
N ARG A 187 13.73 4.17 1.13
CA ARG A 187 12.76 5.18 1.57
C ARG A 187 13.27 5.92 2.81
N VAL A 188 13.84 5.22 3.79
CA VAL A 188 14.44 5.85 4.98
C VAL A 188 15.59 6.77 4.55
N VAL A 189 16.56 6.26 3.77
CA VAL A 189 17.72 7.04 3.29
C VAL A 189 17.31 8.26 2.48
N ARG A 190 16.22 8.21 1.68
CA ARG A 190 15.73 9.38 0.95
C ARG A 190 15.09 10.41 1.88
N ARG A 191 14.32 9.96 2.87
CA ARG A 191 13.70 10.83 3.87
C ARG A 191 14.74 11.57 4.71
N GLU A 192 15.82 10.90 5.11
CA GLU A 192 16.93 11.51 5.86
C GLU A 192 17.63 12.64 5.11
N LYS A 193 17.60 12.64 3.76
CA LYS A 193 18.13 13.74 2.96
C LYS A 193 17.25 15.00 3.01
N GLY A 194 16.07 14.93 3.59
CA GLY A 194 15.19 16.08 3.87
C GLY A 194 14.39 16.60 2.69
N TYR A 195 13.46 17.52 2.99
CA TYR A 195 12.43 18.06 2.09
C TYR A 195 12.86 19.32 1.30
N ASP A 196 14.16 19.61 1.22
CA ASP A 196 14.65 20.78 0.47
C ASP A 196 14.23 20.70 -1.01
N ARG A 197 13.61 21.77 -1.53
CA ARG A 197 13.23 21.90 -2.94
C ARG A 197 14.41 21.72 -3.90
N LYS A 198 15.62 22.09 -3.48
CA LYS A 198 16.84 21.95 -4.28
C LYS A 198 17.37 20.51 -4.28
N ASN A 199 16.91 19.67 -3.34
CA ASN A 199 17.33 18.30 -3.25
C ASN A 199 16.64 17.44 -4.33
N ARG A 200 17.41 17.03 -5.34
CA ARG A 200 16.94 16.09 -6.38
C ARG A 200 16.51 14.73 -5.81
N ALA A 201 16.98 14.39 -4.61
CA ALA A 201 16.60 13.21 -3.85
C ALA A 201 15.57 13.53 -2.76
N LYS A 202 14.74 14.58 -2.95
CA LYS A 202 13.60 14.89 -2.08
C LYS A 202 12.79 13.61 -1.78
N PRO A 203 12.28 13.46 -0.55
CA PRO A 203 11.39 12.36 -0.20
C PRO A 203 10.14 12.44 -1.07
N ASP A 204 10.16 11.64 -2.13
CA ASP A 204 9.03 11.42 -3.01
C ASP A 204 8.26 10.14 -2.66
N HIS A 205 8.66 9.55 -1.53
CA HIS A 205 8.21 8.27 -1.01
C HIS A 205 8.45 8.23 0.50
N ASN A 206 7.38 8.18 1.27
CA ASN A 206 7.40 8.18 2.73
C ASN A 206 6.70 6.95 3.28
N VAL A 207 7.27 6.38 4.33
CA VAL A 207 6.60 5.38 5.17
C VAL A 207 6.34 6.02 6.53
N VAL A 208 5.09 5.97 6.95
CA VAL A 208 4.61 6.46 8.23
C VAL A 208 4.27 5.26 9.10
N CYS A 209 4.76 5.27 10.33
CA CYS A 209 4.46 4.29 11.36
C CYS A 209 3.41 4.86 12.32
N LEU A 210 2.45 4.02 12.71
CA LEU A 210 1.62 4.25 13.88
C LEU A 210 2.17 3.42 15.02
N VAL A 211 2.47 4.07 16.15
CA VAL A 211 3.08 3.47 17.33
C VAL A 211 2.12 3.60 18.51
N GLU A 212 1.77 2.48 19.15
CA GLU A 212 1.16 2.50 20.47
C GLU A 212 2.26 2.74 21.51
N GLN A 213 2.05 3.73 22.38
CA GLN A 213 2.89 3.97 23.55
C GLN A 213 2.13 3.55 24.81
N THR A 214 2.71 2.60 25.55
CA THR A 214 2.21 2.19 26.87
C THR A 214 3.14 2.75 27.93
N GLN A 215 2.61 3.50 28.89
CA GLN A 215 3.40 4.01 30.00
C GLN A 215 3.95 2.86 30.85
N ALA A 216 5.23 2.88 31.14
CA ALA A 216 5.88 1.93 32.03
C ALA A 216 5.58 2.27 33.50
N ASP A 217 5.60 1.26 34.36
CA ASP A 217 5.39 1.41 35.82
C ASP A 217 6.45 2.30 36.49
N GLN A 218 7.63 2.38 35.90
CA GLN A 218 8.76 3.12 36.42
C GLN A 218 8.94 4.42 35.63
N ALA A 219 9.02 5.53 36.35
CA ALA A 219 9.58 6.76 35.82
C ALA A 219 11.10 6.61 35.68
N ASP A 220 11.70 7.42 34.81
CA ASP A 220 13.17 7.51 34.75
C ASP A 220 13.75 8.19 35.99
N GLN A 221 15.08 8.30 36.05
CA GLN A 221 15.80 8.91 37.17
C GLN A 221 15.38 10.37 37.42
N ASP A 222 14.83 11.04 36.40
CA ASP A 222 14.36 12.42 36.44
C ASP A 222 12.85 12.53 36.74
N GLY A 223 12.17 11.40 37.00
CA GLY A 223 10.73 11.37 37.27
C GLY A 223 9.85 11.50 36.01
N LYS A 224 10.41 11.40 34.81
CA LYS A 224 9.67 11.44 33.55
C LYS A 224 9.09 10.07 33.23
N ALA A 225 7.87 10.05 32.72
CA ALA A 225 7.22 8.82 32.28
C ALA A 225 8.03 8.14 31.16
N ILE A 226 8.40 6.88 31.38
CA ILE A 226 8.98 6.02 30.35
C ILE A 226 7.83 5.38 29.56
N TYR A 227 7.96 5.33 28.23
CA TYR A 227 6.99 4.66 27.37
C TYR A 227 7.62 3.46 26.69
N LYS A 228 6.85 2.38 26.59
CA LYS A 228 7.14 1.24 25.74
C LYS A 228 6.46 1.46 24.39
N ASP A 229 7.28 1.58 23.36
CA ASP A 229 6.83 1.75 21.99
C ASP A 229 6.57 0.41 21.32
N GLN A 230 5.44 0.32 20.63
CA GLN A 230 5.11 -0.79 19.74
C GLN A 230 4.51 -0.22 18.46
N ILE A 231 5.18 -0.40 17.32
CA ILE A 231 4.56 -0.14 16.01
C ILE A 231 3.31 -1.00 15.91
N VAL A 232 2.20 -0.53 15.36
CA VAL A 232 0.95 -1.30 15.22
C VAL A 232 0.38 -1.23 13.82
N GLY A 233 0.96 -0.39 12.98
CA GLY A 233 0.64 -0.27 11.58
C GLY A 233 1.62 0.63 10.86
N ILE A 234 1.63 0.49 9.54
CA ILE A 234 2.39 1.34 8.63
C ILE A 234 1.49 1.80 7.50
N ALA A 235 1.80 2.96 6.94
CA ALA A 235 1.20 3.41 5.71
C ALA A 235 2.24 4.10 4.84
N GLU A 236 2.09 3.97 3.54
CA GLU A 236 3.07 4.38 2.56
C GLU A 236 2.44 5.35 1.57
N LEU A 237 3.09 6.50 1.39
CA LEU A 237 2.67 7.53 0.45
C LEU A 237 3.82 7.84 -0.49
N SER A 238 3.51 7.98 -1.78
CA SER A 238 4.50 8.35 -2.77
C SER A 238 3.91 9.21 -3.87
N TRP A 239 4.77 9.97 -4.55
CA TRP A 239 4.41 10.51 -5.85
C TRP A 239 4.44 9.39 -6.86
N GLN A 240 3.36 9.18 -7.61
CA GLN A 240 3.31 8.20 -8.69
C GLN A 240 2.68 8.81 -9.94
N PRO A 241 3.07 8.34 -11.13
CA PRO A 241 2.30 8.60 -12.34
C PRO A 241 0.84 8.15 -12.15
N PRO A 242 -0.15 8.93 -12.58
CA PRO A 242 -1.57 8.61 -12.40
C PRO A 242 -2.04 7.53 -13.40
N ILE A 243 -1.42 6.35 -13.36
CA ILE A 243 -1.71 5.22 -14.26
C ILE A 243 -2.55 4.18 -13.47
N PRO A 244 -3.86 4.04 -13.76
CA PRO A 244 -4.74 3.13 -13.01
C PRO A 244 -4.40 1.64 -13.20
N THR A 245 -3.67 1.29 -14.27
CA THR A 245 -3.32 -0.10 -14.59
C THR A 245 -1.98 -0.53 -14.02
N ALA A 246 -1.34 0.32 -13.20
CA ALA A 246 0.00 0.08 -12.67
C ALA A 246 0.05 0.26 -11.14
N ASN A 247 0.80 -0.62 -10.48
CA ASN A 247 1.15 -0.48 -9.07
C ASN A 247 2.43 0.37 -8.90
N ALA A 248 2.61 0.91 -7.69
CA ALA A 248 3.85 1.55 -7.32
C ALA A 248 5.00 0.51 -7.38
N PRO A 249 6.15 0.85 -8.00
CA PRO A 249 7.27 -0.08 -8.08
C PRO A 249 7.84 -0.36 -6.67
N PRO A 250 8.43 -1.55 -6.44
CA PRO A 250 9.05 -1.88 -5.16
C PRO A 250 10.25 -0.97 -4.85
N PHE A 251 10.95 -0.53 -5.90
CA PHE A 251 12.07 0.39 -5.83
C PHE A 251 11.63 1.82 -6.10
N VAL A 252 12.23 2.77 -5.39
CA VAL A 252 11.82 4.16 -5.51
C VAL A 252 12.42 4.77 -6.78
N LEU A 253 11.57 5.09 -7.77
CA LEU A 253 12.02 5.85 -8.94
C LEU A 253 12.36 7.30 -8.55
N PRO A 254 13.32 7.96 -9.20
CA PRO A 254 13.53 9.40 -9.02
C PRO A 254 12.30 10.20 -9.48
N PHE A 255 11.99 11.30 -8.80
CA PHE A 255 10.83 12.15 -9.12
C PHE A 255 10.81 12.61 -10.59
N VAL A 256 11.95 12.98 -11.16
CA VAL A 256 12.07 13.40 -12.57
C VAL A 256 11.63 12.28 -13.53
N ALA A 257 11.96 11.03 -13.23
CA ALA A 257 11.51 9.90 -14.04
C ALA A 257 9.99 9.72 -13.94
N LYS A 258 9.41 9.91 -12.75
CA LYS A 258 7.96 9.89 -12.54
C LYS A 258 7.25 11.02 -13.29
N GLU A 259 7.82 12.23 -13.31
CA GLU A 259 7.29 13.33 -14.13
C GLU A 259 7.32 13.01 -15.62
N PHE A 260 8.44 12.44 -16.11
CA PHE A 260 8.55 12.03 -17.50
C PHE A 260 7.49 10.97 -17.87
N ILE A 261 7.34 9.93 -17.05
CA ILE A 261 6.31 8.89 -17.24
C ILE A 261 4.90 9.49 -17.16
N SER A 262 4.66 10.45 -16.27
CA SER A 262 3.34 11.11 -16.16
C SER A 262 2.98 11.92 -17.41
N ARG A 263 3.97 12.49 -18.10
CA ARG A 263 3.76 13.31 -19.31
C ARG A 263 3.63 12.47 -20.58
N PHE A 264 4.45 11.43 -20.69
CA PHE A 264 4.64 10.67 -21.95
C PHE A 264 4.25 9.19 -21.86
N GLY A 265 3.77 8.74 -20.70
CA GLY A 265 3.43 7.33 -20.47
C GLY A 265 2.23 6.86 -21.31
N PRO A 266 2.21 5.58 -21.71
CA PRO A 266 1.06 4.97 -22.38
C PRO A 266 -0.14 4.82 -21.42
N GLY A 267 -1.36 4.76 -21.97
CA GLY A 267 -2.58 4.58 -21.17
C GLY A 267 -3.06 5.87 -20.49
N ARG A 268 -2.75 7.02 -21.10
CA ARG A 268 -3.11 8.33 -20.57
C ARG A 268 -4.52 8.70 -21.00
N ASP A 269 -5.41 8.78 -20.03
CA ASP A 269 -6.67 9.48 -20.19
C ASP A 269 -6.41 10.97 -20.42
N ALA A 270 -7.11 11.59 -21.37
CA ALA A 270 -7.02 13.04 -21.61
C ALA A 270 -7.34 13.86 -20.35
N ALA A 271 -8.11 13.28 -19.42
CA ALA A 271 -8.48 13.87 -18.13
C ALA A 271 -7.45 13.65 -17.01
N SER A 272 -6.43 12.80 -17.21
CA SER A 272 -5.45 12.49 -16.17
C SER A 272 -4.40 13.61 -16.03
N PRO A 273 -4.00 13.95 -14.79
CA PRO A 273 -2.98 14.97 -14.54
C PRO A 273 -1.66 14.67 -15.26
N GLN A 274 -1.01 15.71 -15.78
CA GLN A 274 0.31 15.61 -16.42
C GLN A 274 1.48 15.58 -15.41
N VAL A 275 1.15 15.53 -14.13
CA VAL A 275 2.08 15.55 -13.02
C VAL A 275 1.84 14.32 -12.16
N PRO A 276 2.87 13.80 -11.48
CA PRO A 276 2.68 12.77 -10.48
C PRO A 276 1.62 13.20 -9.46
N VAL A 277 0.89 12.25 -8.91
CA VAL A 277 -0.13 12.45 -7.87
C VAL A 277 0.28 11.78 -6.57
N ALA A 278 -0.30 12.19 -5.44
CA ALA A 278 -0.14 11.45 -4.19
C ALA A 278 -0.81 10.08 -4.34
N TYR A 279 -0.06 9.02 -4.04
CA TYR A 279 -0.51 7.65 -4.17
C TYR A 279 -0.19 6.87 -2.89
N ALA A 280 -1.24 6.41 -2.21
CA ALA A 280 -1.13 5.55 -1.04
C ALA A 280 -1.00 4.10 -1.52
N SER A 281 0.21 3.55 -1.45
CA SER A 281 0.50 2.22 -1.99
C SER A 281 0.15 1.11 -1.02
N ASN A 282 0.45 1.29 0.27
CA ASN A 282 0.27 0.28 1.29
C ASN A 282 -0.29 0.89 2.56
N VAL A 283 -1.31 0.27 3.14
CA VAL A 283 -1.89 0.62 4.44
C VAL A 283 -2.08 -0.67 5.22
N LEU A 284 -1.23 -0.91 6.19
CA LEU A 284 -1.20 -2.15 6.95
C LEU A 284 -1.40 -1.88 8.44
N VAL A 285 -2.38 -2.56 9.03
CA VAL A 285 -2.57 -2.63 10.48
C VAL A 285 -2.42 -4.07 10.92
N TRP A 286 -1.59 -4.29 11.94
CA TRP A 286 -1.31 -5.62 12.47
C TRP A 286 -2.59 -6.34 12.85
N LYS A 287 -2.65 -7.65 12.56
CA LYS A 287 -3.88 -8.46 12.69
C LYS A 287 -4.52 -8.34 14.08
N ASN A 288 -3.72 -8.36 15.15
CA ASN A 288 -4.16 -8.24 16.54
C ASN A 288 -4.50 -6.80 16.99
N LYS A 289 -4.33 -5.80 16.12
CA LYS A 289 -4.62 -4.38 16.39
C LYS A 289 -5.74 -3.83 15.49
N ARG A 290 -6.32 -4.64 14.61
CA ARG A 290 -7.47 -4.27 13.77
C ARG A 290 -8.71 -3.99 14.62
N GLY A 291 -9.68 -3.27 14.05
CA GLY A 291 -10.92 -2.88 14.75
C GLY A 291 -10.77 -1.65 15.68
N ARG A 292 -9.58 -1.06 15.78
CA ARG A 292 -9.28 0.14 16.59
C ARG A 292 -9.27 1.45 15.79
N GLN A 293 -9.77 1.41 14.55
CA GLN A 293 -9.77 2.56 13.62
C GLN A 293 -8.37 3.11 13.24
N TYR A 294 -7.29 2.37 13.51
CA TYR A 294 -5.92 2.78 13.17
C TYR A 294 -5.70 3.04 11.68
N SER A 295 -6.41 2.33 10.81
CA SER A 295 -6.38 2.62 9.37
C SER A 295 -6.92 4.01 9.03
N LYS A 296 -7.91 4.53 9.77
CA LYS A 296 -8.39 5.91 9.59
C LYS A 296 -7.33 6.93 9.98
N VAL A 297 -6.62 6.69 11.09
CA VAL A 297 -5.51 7.55 11.55
C VAL A 297 -4.40 7.59 10.51
N LEU A 298 -3.97 6.41 10.03
CA LEU A 298 -2.95 6.30 9.01
C LEU A 298 -3.35 7.02 7.71
N MET A 299 -4.58 6.82 7.24
CA MET A 299 -5.08 7.52 6.04
C MET A 299 -5.19 9.03 6.25
N GLY A 300 -5.66 9.48 7.42
CA GLY A 300 -5.68 10.90 7.75
C GLY A 300 -4.27 11.51 7.72
N ALA A 301 -3.26 10.81 8.24
CA ALA A 301 -1.88 11.24 8.15
C ALA A 301 -1.37 11.30 6.71
N LEU A 302 -1.68 10.29 5.87
CA LEU A 302 -1.29 10.31 4.45
C LEU A 302 -1.94 11.46 3.68
N GLU A 303 -3.22 11.72 3.92
CA GLU A 303 -3.95 12.85 3.33
C GLU A 303 -3.33 14.20 3.73
N GLY A 304 -2.97 14.33 5.02
CA GLY A 304 -2.27 15.50 5.53
C GLY A 304 -0.92 15.72 4.85
N ILE A 305 -0.11 14.66 4.71
CA ILE A 305 1.17 14.72 3.99
C ILE A 305 0.94 15.11 2.52
N GLY A 306 -0.07 14.53 1.86
CA GLY A 306 -0.43 14.88 0.49
C GLY A 306 -0.74 16.36 0.32
N ARG A 307 -1.44 16.98 1.29
CA ARG A 307 -1.69 18.44 1.28
C ARG A 307 -0.41 19.25 1.45
N LEU A 308 0.47 18.85 2.38
CA LEU A 308 1.77 19.49 2.59
C LEU A 308 2.68 19.41 1.36
N TRP A 309 2.54 18.33 0.59
CA TRP A 309 3.18 18.14 -0.71
C TRP A 309 2.58 18.99 -1.83
N GLY A 310 1.45 19.65 -1.58
CA GLY A 310 0.74 20.47 -2.57
C GLY A 310 -0.11 19.67 -3.54
N CYS A 311 -0.38 18.39 -3.25
CA CYS A 311 -1.20 17.53 -4.10
C CYS A 311 -2.66 18.02 -4.15
N ASP A 312 -3.28 17.90 -5.33
CA ASP A 312 -4.71 18.18 -5.51
C ASP A 312 -5.60 17.01 -5.08
N ASP A 313 -5.11 15.78 -5.28
CA ASP A 313 -5.79 14.55 -4.92
C ASP A 313 -4.81 13.49 -4.41
N ILE A 314 -5.35 12.51 -3.68
CA ILE A 314 -4.69 11.27 -3.28
C ILE A 314 -5.41 10.09 -3.90
N ARG A 315 -4.64 9.10 -4.36
CA ARG A 315 -5.15 7.90 -5.05
C ARG A 315 -4.62 6.62 -4.42
N LEU A 316 -5.32 5.52 -4.66
CA LEU A 316 -4.92 4.19 -4.20
C LEU A 316 -5.60 3.10 -5.01
N HIS A 317 -5.06 1.89 -4.91
CA HIS A 317 -5.77 0.67 -5.28
C HIS A 317 -6.33 -0.04 -4.06
N VAL A 318 -7.50 -0.65 -4.22
CA VAL A 318 -8.08 -1.58 -3.25
C VAL A 318 -8.61 -2.81 -3.97
N ASP A 319 -8.55 -3.97 -3.32
CA ASP A 319 -9.10 -5.21 -3.86
C ASP A 319 -10.58 -5.04 -4.25
N ALA A 320 -10.91 -5.40 -5.49
CA ALA A 320 -12.28 -5.33 -5.99
C ALA A 320 -13.15 -6.47 -5.47
N ASN A 321 -12.55 -7.58 -5.03
CA ASN A 321 -13.27 -8.73 -4.51
C ASN A 321 -14.18 -8.34 -3.34
N GLU A 322 -15.45 -8.76 -3.41
CA GLU A 322 -16.48 -8.37 -2.43
C GLU A 322 -16.25 -8.92 -1.02
N PHE A 323 -15.43 -9.95 -0.86
CA PHE A 323 -15.12 -10.58 0.41
C PHE A 323 -13.83 -10.00 0.99
N SER A 324 -12.70 -10.15 0.30
CA SER A 324 -11.38 -9.69 0.77
C SER A 324 -11.26 -8.16 0.77
N GLY A 325 -11.85 -7.49 -0.22
CA GLY A 325 -11.83 -6.03 -0.34
C GLY A 325 -12.87 -5.30 0.53
N ARG A 326 -13.87 -5.99 1.08
CA ARG A 326 -15.05 -5.38 1.74
C ARG A 326 -14.69 -4.35 2.79
N VAL A 327 -13.78 -4.72 3.70
CA VAL A 327 -13.43 -3.89 4.86
C VAL A 327 -12.66 -2.65 4.41
N ALA A 328 -11.70 -2.81 3.49
CA ALA A 328 -10.91 -1.72 2.96
C ALA A 328 -11.76 -0.76 2.11
N ARG A 329 -12.64 -1.29 1.24
CA ARG A 329 -13.61 -0.50 0.46
C ARG A 329 -14.52 0.33 1.37
N SER A 330 -15.11 -0.30 2.38
CA SER A 330 -15.97 0.39 3.36
C SER A 330 -15.22 1.52 4.08
N LEU A 331 -13.97 1.27 4.50
CA LEU A 331 -13.12 2.31 5.07
C LEU A 331 -12.93 3.47 4.09
N TYR A 332 -12.47 3.23 2.87
CA TYR A 332 -12.15 4.29 1.91
C TYR A 332 -13.39 5.09 1.49
N TRP A 333 -14.54 4.44 1.26
CA TRP A 333 -15.79 5.14 1.00
C TRP A 333 -16.22 6.01 2.18
N SER A 334 -16.07 5.53 3.42
CA SER A 334 -16.36 6.33 4.62
C SER A 334 -15.45 7.54 4.78
N LEU A 335 -14.25 7.49 4.18
CA LEU A 335 -13.29 8.60 4.14
C LEU A 335 -13.53 9.54 2.95
N GLY A 336 -14.52 9.27 2.09
CA GLY A 336 -14.86 10.10 0.93
C GLY A 336 -14.10 9.79 -0.37
N TYR A 337 -13.42 8.64 -0.44
CA TYR A 337 -12.82 8.18 -1.69
C TYR A 337 -13.89 7.76 -2.68
N LYS A 338 -13.66 8.03 -3.96
CA LYS A 338 -14.55 7.71 -5.08
C LYS A 338 -13.78 6.95 -6.15
N GLY A 339 -14.45 6.04 -6.83
CA GLY A 339 -13.90 5.38 -8.02
C GLY A 339 -13.50 6.38 -9.09
N VAL A 340 -12.39 6.11 -9.78
CA VAL A 340 -11.98 6.86 -10.98
C VAL A 340 -12.45 6.05 -12.19
N PRO A 341 -13.59 6.40 -12.82
CA PRO A 341 -14.13 5.62 -13.92
C PRO A 341 -13.14 5.60 -15.08
N ASP A 342 -13.07 4.47 -15.76
CA ASP A 342 -12.34 4.36 -17.03
C ASP A 342 -13.00 5.28 -18.04
N SER A 343 -12.25 6.26 -18.58
CA SER A 343 -12.79 7.27 -19.48
C SER A 343 -13.07 6.74 -20.89
N GLY A 344 -12.83 5.45 -21.15
CA GLY A 344 -13.45 4.74 -22.26
C GLY A 344 -12.76 4.93 -23.60
N GLN A 345 -11.44 4.73 -23.66
CA GLN A 345 -10.74 4.45 -24.92
C GLN A 345 -10.22 3.01 -24.93
N ASP A 346 -11.04 2.11 -25.47
CA ASP A 346 -10.64 0.90 -26.19
C ASP A 346 -10.07 -0.32 -25.43
N SER A 347 -10.14 -0.38 -24.10
CA SER A 347 -9.76 -1.58 -23.32
C SER A 347 -10.95 -2.50 -23.02
N SER A 348 -11.92 -2.59 -23.94
CA SER A 348 -12.98 -3.60 -23.93
C SER A 348 -12.45 -5.01 -24.21
N GLY A 349 -11.45 -5.45 -23.44
CA GLY A 349 -11.30 -6.86 -23.10
C GLY A 349 -12.44 -7.20 -22.16
N SER A 350 -13.63 -7.37 -22.74
CA SER A 350 -14.89 -7.73 -22.08
C SER A 350 -14.68 -8.72 -20.93
N PHE A 351 -14.61 -8.21 -19.70
CA PHE A 351 -14.85 -9.05 -18.54
C PHE A 351 -16.36 -9.21 -18.43
N GLU A 352 -16.95 -10.07 -19.26
CA GLU A 352 -18.39 -10.38 -19.26
C GLU A 352 -18.92 -10.76 -17.86
N TRP A 353 -18.05 -11.28 -16.99
CA TRP A 353 -18.38 -11.62 -15.61
C TRP A 353 -18.40 -10.41 -14.65
N LEU A 354 -17.82 -9.27 -15.05
CA LEU A 354 -17.84 -8.04 -14.28
C LEU A 354 -19.03 -7.20 -14.70
N ASN A 355 -20.01 -7.11 -13.81
CA ASN A 355 -21.20 -6.29 -14.00
C ASN A 355 -20.80 -4.86 -14.41
N ALA A 356 -21.45 -4.31 -15.44
CA ALA A 356 -21.18 -2.97 -15.97
C ALA A 356 -21.18 -1.88 -14.88
N SER A 357 -21.87 -2.12 -13.75
CA SER A 357 -21.85 -1.25 -12.58
C SER A 357 -20.45 -1.03 -11.98
N MET A 358 -19.56 -2.03 -11.99
CA MET A 358 -18.23 -1.95 -11.36
C MET A 358 -17.24 -1.13 -12.18
N SER A 359 -17.43 -1.02 -13.50
CA SER A 359 -16.57 -0.18 -14.36
C SER A 359 -16.64 1.30 -13.95
N ASN A 360 -17.83 1.77 -13.60
CA ASN A 360 -18.06 3.13 -13.09
C ASN A 360 -17.47 3.36 -11.69
N GLU A 361 -17.14 2.28 -10.96
CA GLU A 361 -16.45 2.34 -9.67
C GLU A 361 -14.92 2.37 -9.81
N GLY A 362 -14.41 2.44 -11.04
CA GLY A 362 -12.99 2.53 -11.34
C GLY A 362 -12.28 1.19 -11.20
N LEU A 363 -12.83 0.14 -11.80
CA LEU A 363 -12.23 -1.18 -11.82
C LEU A 363 -11.14 -1.31 -12.89
N TYR A 364 -9.96 -1.77 -12.51
CA TYR A 364 -8.83 -2.02 -13.40
C TYR A 364 -8.20 -3.38 -13.10
N LEU A 365 -7.62 -4.02 -14.12
CA LEU A 365 -6.71 -5.14 -13.91
C LEU A 365 -5.28 -4.62 -13.72
N VAL A 366 -4.69 -4.95 -12.59
CA VAL A 366 -3.28 -4.66 -12.31
C VAL A 366 -2.59 -5.99 -12.06
N ASP A 367 -1.65 -6.34 -12.95
CA ASP A 367 -0.94 -7.63 -12.91
C ASP A 367 -1.86 -8.87 -12.87
N GLY A 368 -3.05 -8.75 -13.50
CA GLY A 368 -4.07 -9.81 -13.51
C GLY A 368 -4.97 -9.85 -12.27
N VAL A 369 -4.78 -8.95 -11.31
CA VAL A 369 -5.64 -8.81 -10.13
C VAL A 369 -6.66 -7.69 -10.35
N PRO A 370 -7.96 -7.92 -10.12
CA PRO A 370 -8.98 -6.88 -10.22
C PRO A 370 -8.92 -5.94 -9.02
N LEU A 371 -8.60 -4.68 -9.25
CA LEU A 371 -8.49 -3.64 -8.23
C LEU A 371 -9.38 -2.45 -8.57
N LEU A 372 -9.99 -1.82 -7.56
CA LEU A 372 -10.62 -0.51 -7.71
C LEU A 372 -9.56 0.58 -7.52
N TYR A 373 -9.45 1.48 -8.49
CA TYR A 373 -8.64 2.68 -8.44
C TYR A 373 -9.47 3.83 -7.89
N LEU A 374 -9.16 4.21 -6.65
CA LEU A 374 -9.91 5.21 -5.90
C LEU A 374 -9.14 6.53 -5.84
N ARG A 375 -9.89 7.63 -5.78
CA ARG A 375 -9.38 9.00 -5.62
C ARG A 375 -10.16 9.75 -4.56
N LYS A 376 -9.47 10.58 -3.79
CA LYS A 376 -10.05 11.61 -2.92
C LYS A 376 -9.41 12.96 -3.23
N LYS A 377 -10.24 13.97 -3.46
CA LYS A 377 -9.76 15.36 -3.59
C LYS A 377 -9.23 15.82 -2.24
N LEU A 378 -8.07 16.47 -2.25
CA LEU A 378 -7.52 17.12 -1.08
C LEU A 378 -7.93 18.59 -1.08
N LYS A 379 -7.87 19.31 -2.20
CA LYS A 379 -8.36 20.70 -2.24
C LYS A 379 -9.90 20.72 -2.33
N ASP A 380 -10.51 21.54 -1.48
CA ASP A 380 -11.96 21.81 -1.51
C ASP A 380 -12.31 22.79 -2.62
#